data_AF-A0A7X3R8N2-F1
#
_entry.id   AF-A0A7X3R8N2-F1
#
_cell.length_a   1.000
_cell.length_b   1.000
_cell.length_c   1.000
_cell.angle_alpha   90.00
_cell.angle_beta   90.00
_cell.angle_gamma   90.00
#
_symmetry.space_group_name_H-M   'P 1'
#
loop_
_entity.id
_entity.type
_entity.pdbx_description
1 polymer ?
#
loop_
_entity_poly.entity_id
_entity_poly.type
_entity_poly.pdbx_seq_one_letter_code
_entity_poly.pdbx_strand_id
1 'polypeptide(L)'
;MPDYQPLDLTPIYNANRDVYDSNADPPLGSQEFYGLPFQIGDGTGETDCFIGFGSEVGCSSEPVEIPVGRAAVNVVFAHAVIRSEIEAGGPIALPVAAYRFVWDDGRAESVTIRERFEIGYMPLPWGQYPFLCVPDEKPSTYDRTGGDWSDAGRRQTEAEQGWPRGYYLWAWRNPHPDCVIRSIEITPQGPPFVVAAITLGHVDEDPICRWAARDVQIELKHPKDAGKPSNLDVEVDRGYATYAYPLP
;
A
#
# COMPACT_ATOMS: atom_id res chain seq x y z
N MET A 1 7.78 -21.63 -1.71
CA MET A 1 6.71 -20.67 -1.35
C MET A 1 6.77 -19.54 -2.37
N PRO A 2 5.64 -18.88 -2.71
CA PRO A 2 5.72 -17.63 -3.46
C PRO A 2 6.53 -16.61 -2.66
N ASP A 3 7.17 -15.67 -3.34
CA ASP A 3 7.98 -14.63 -2.68
C ASP A 3 7.12 -13.77 -1.75
N TYR A 4 5.85 -13.56 -2.10
CA TYR A 4 4.87 -12.83 -1.31
C TYR A 4 3.55 -13.58 -1.25
N GLN A 5 2.90 -13.55 -0.09
CA GLN A 5 1.67 -14.27 0.16
C GLN A 5 0.68 -13.41 0.94
N PRO A 6 -0.53 -13.15 0.40
CA PRO A 6 -1.62 -12.54 1.16
C PRO A 6 -2.01 -13.40 2.36
N LEU A 7 -2.27 -12.76 3.50
CA LEU A 7 -2.83 -13.39 4.68
C LEU A 7 -4.36 -13.42 4.56
N ASP A 8 -4.97 -14.54 4.94
CA ASP A 8 -6.43 -14.67 4.97
C ASP A 8 -6.98 -13.93 6.21
N LEU A 9 -7.65 -12.80 5.95
CA LEU A 9 -8.28 -11.98 6.99
C LEU A 9 -9.81 -12.15 7.00
N THR A 10 -10.39 -12.97 6.12
CA THR A 10 -11.85 -13.16 6.03
C THR A 10 -12.51 -13.52 7.38
N PRO A 11 -11.92 -14.37 8.24
CA PRO A 11 -12.55 -14.72 9.51
C PRO A 11 -12.65 -13.58 10.54
N ILE A 12 -11.96 -12.46 10.30
CA ILE A 12 -11.82 -11.36 11.28
C ILE A 12 -12.27 -10.01 10.74
N TYR A 13 -12.79 -9.94 9.51
CA TYR A 13 -13.43 -8.73 9.01
C TYR A 13 -14.68 -8.38 9.83
N ASN A 14 -14.87 -7.08 10.06
CA ASN A 14 -15.98 -6.51 10.84
C ASN A 14 -16.53 -5.20 10.26
N ALA A 15 -15.93 -4.71 9.17
CA ALA A 15 -16.28 -3.46 8.53
C ALA A 15 -16.37 -3.62 7.01
N ASN A 16 -17.36 -2.97 6.41
CA ASN A 16 -17.56 -2.92 4.96
C ASN A 16 -17.02 -1.60 4.38
N ARG A 17 -17.21 -1.37 3.08
CA ARG A 17 -16.75 -0.14 2.40
C ARG A 17 -17.40 1.15 2.88
N ASP A 18 -18.55 1.08 3.55
CA ASP A 18 -19.31 2.25 3.98
C ASP A 18 -18.65 2.99 5.16
N VAL A 19 -17.58 2.42 5.74
CA VAL A 19 -16.75 3.12 6.73
C VAL A 19 -15.96 4.27 6.12
N TYR A 20 -15.71 4.23 4.81
CA TYR A 20 -15.17 5.38 4.10
C TYR A 20 -16.28 6.42 3.85
N ASP A 21 -15.91 7.69 3.70
CA ASP A 21 -16.85 8.71 3.24
C ASP A 21 -17.40 8.37 1.85
N SER A 22 -18.63 8.78 1.56
CA SER A 22 -19.44 8.33 0.41
C SER A 22 -18.86 8.59 -0.99
N ASN A 23 -17.71 9.26 -1.09
CA ASN A 23 -17.01 9.51 -2.34
C ASN A 23 -15.81 8.57 -2.58
N ALA A 24 -15.47 7.68 -1.64
CA ALA A 24 -14.38 6.73 -1.81
C ALA A 24 -14.89 5.43 -2.45
N ASP A 25 -14.15 4.92 -3.44
CA ASP A 25 -14.35 3.60 -4.04
C ASP A 25 -13.05 2.79 -3.92
N PRO A 26 -12.77 2.28 -2.69
CA PRO A 26 -11.52 1.59 -2.42
C PRO A 26 -11.48 0.24 -3.18
N PRO A 27 -10.32 -0.14 -3.75
CA PRO A 27 -10.21 -1.38 -4.53
C PRO A 27 -10.39 -2.63 -3.66
N LEU A 28 -11.24 -3.57 -4.09
CA LEU A 28 -11.56 -4.81 -3.36
C LEU A 28 -11.16 -6.07 -4.16
N GLY A 29 -11.09 -7.21 -3.48
CA GLY A 29 -10.80 -8.52 -4.05
C GLY A 29 -9.31 -8.78 -4.17
N SER A 30 -8.93 -9.56 -5.19
CA SER A 30 -7.52 -9.80 -5.53
C SER A 30 -6.95 -8.54 -6.16
N GLN A 31 -5.96 -7.94 -5.50
CA GLN A 31 -5.31 -6.70 -5.93
C GLN A 31 -3.80 -6.92 -6.09
N GLU A 32 -3.19 -6.16 -6.99
CA GLU A 32 -1.75 -6.08 -7.11
C GLU A 32 -1.32 -4.62 -6.96
N PHE A 33 -0.61 -4.33 -5.88
CA PHE A 33 -0.05 -3.00 -5.65
C PHE A 33 1.47 -3.10 -5.62
N TYR A 34 2.15 -2.34 -6.47
CA TYR A 34 3.62 -2.39 -6.57
C TYR A 34 4.19 -3.78 -6.92
N GLY A 35 3.42 -4.59 -7.66
CA GLY A 35 3.78 -5.98 -7.96
C GLY A 35 3.60 -6.93 -6.76
N LEU A 36 3.01 -6.45 -5.65
CA LEU A 36 2.75 -7.24 -4.46
C LEU A 36 1.28 -7.67 -4.44
N PRO A 37 0.99 -8.96 -4.20
CA PRO A 37 -0.38 -9.46 -4.14
C PRO A 37 -1.04 -9.06 -2.82
N PHE A 38 -2.31 -8.67 -2.87
CA PHE A 38 -3.18 -8.45 -1.71
C PHE A 38 -4.55 -9.09 -1.96
N GLN A 39 -5.21 -9.52 -0.89
CA GLN A 39 -6.59 -10.01 -0.91
C GLN A 39 -7.42 -9.16 0.05
N ILE A 40 -8.43 -8.46 -0.47
CA ILE A 40 -9.25 -7.51 0.29
C ILE A 40 -10.72 -7.93 0.20
N GLY A 41 -11.28 -8.52 1.24
CA GLY A 41 -12.65 -9.03 1.18
C GLY A 41 -12.83 -10.09 0.09
N ASP A 42 -14.06 -10.22 -0.39
CA ASP A 42 -14.48 -11.13 -1.47
C ASP A 42 -14.47 -10.47 -2.86
N GLY A 43 -14.22 -9.15 -2.92
CA GLY A 43 -14.26 -8.34 -4.14
C GLY A 43 -15.62 -7.78 -4.52
N THR A 44 -16.71 -8.13 -3.83
CA THR A 44 -18.06 -7.62 -4.12
C THR A 44 -18.36 -6.34 -3.35
N GLY A 45 -17.84 -6.23 -2.13
CA GLY A 45 -18.17 -5.15 -1.20
C GLY A 45 -19.59 -5.25 -0.62
N GLU A 46 -20.26 -6.40 -0.78
CA GLU A 46 -21.56 -6.68 -0.16
C GLU A 46 -21.42 -7.18 1.28
N THR A 47 -20.25 -7.70 1.64
CA THR A 47 -19.90 -8.14 3.00
C THR A 47 -18.80 -7.29 3.61
N ASP A 48 -18.52 -7.52 4.89
CA ASP A 48 -17.35 -6.96 5.54
C ASP A 48 -16.09 -7.38 4.78
N CYS A 49 -15.24 -6.40 4.52
CA CYS A 49 -14.02 -6.54 3.72
C CYS A 49 -12.78 -6.00 4.44
N PHE A 50 -12.95 -5.38 5.61
CA PHE A 50 -11.88 -4.78 6.40
C PHE A 50 -11.95 -5.17 7.87
N ILE A 51 -10.81 -5.03 8.54
CA ILE A 51 -10.75 -4.93 10.00
C ILE A 51 -10.79 -3.43 10.34
N GLY A 52 -11.96 -2.95 10.74
CA GLY A 52 -12.21 -1.58 11.18
C GLY A 52 -11.93 -1.40 12.67
N PHE A 53 -11.33 -0.26 13.00
CA PHE A 53 -10.94 0.12 14.34
C PHE A 53 -11.38 1.55 14.66
N GLY A 54 -11.76 1.79 15.91
CA GLY A 54 -12.17 3.11 16.41
C GLY A 54 -13.68 3.21 16.67
N SER A 55 -14.19 4.45 16.74
CA SER A 55 -15.57 4.75 17.17
C SER A 55 -16.63 4.66 16.08
N GLU A 56 -16.24 4.36 14.84
CA GLU A 56 -17.19 4.22 13.73
C GLU A 56 -18.05 2.96 13.88
N VAL A 57 -19.25 2.96 13.31
CA VAL A 57 -20.16 1.81 13.38
C VAL A 57 -19.53 0.61 12.71
N GLY A 58 -19.56 -0.55 13.38
CA GLY A 58 -18.92 -1.80 12.90
C GLY A 58 -17.44 -1.94 13.27
N CYS A 59 -16.78 -0.86 13.69
CA CYS A 59 -15.37 -0.91 14.08
C CYS A 59 -15.17 -1.41 15.52
N SER A 60 -14.01 -2.03 15.76
CA SER A 60 -13.59 -2.50 17.09
C SER A 60 -12.89 -1.39 17.88
N SER A 61 -13.28 -1.21 19.14
CA SER A 61 -12.51 -0.44 20.13
C SER A 61 -11.49 -1.28 20.90
N GLU A 62 -11.62 -2.61 20.82
CA GLU A 62 -10.77 -3.56 21.52
C GLU A 62 -9.62 -4.06 20.63
N PRO A 63 -8.52 -4.56 21.21
CA PRO A 63 -7.46 -5.20 20.46
C PRO A 63 -7.97 -6.37 19.63
N VAL A 64 -7.49 -6.49 18.39
CA VAL A 64 -7.79 -7.62 17.49
C VAL A 64 -6.50 -8.41 17.26
N GLU A 65 -6.57 -9.72 17.50
CA GLU A 65 -5.47 -10.64 17.22
C GLU A 65 -5.62 -11.25 15.83
N ILE A 66 -4.59 -11.08 15.00
CA ILE A 66 -4.50 -11.61 13.65
C ILE A 66 -3.56 -12.83 13.67
N PRO A 67 -4.06 -14.06 13.46
CA PRO A 67 -3.20 -15.24 13.38
C PRO A 67 -2.34 -15.20 12.11
N VAL A 68 -1.03 -15.43 12.25
CA VAL A 68 -0.07 -15.45 11.14
C VAL A 68 0.50 -16.85 10.93
N GLY A 69 1.05 -17.45 11.98
CA GLY A 69 1.56 -18.83 11.99
C GLY A 69 2.69 -19.11 10.99
N ARG A 70 3.44 -18.09 10.54
CA ARG A 70 4.51 -18.22 9.54
C ARG A 70 5.67 -17.28 9.82
N ALA A 71 6.86 -17.68 9.39
CA ALA A 71 8.01 -16.80 9.32
C ALA A 71 7.91 -15.90 8.07
N ALA A 72 8.34 -14.65 8.19
CA ALA A 72 8.33 -13.67 7.11
C ALA A 72 9.50 -12.70 7.28
N VAL A 73 10.12 -12.31 6.19
CA VAL A 73 11.17 -11.29 6.16
C VAL A 73 10.55 -9.89 6.29
N ASN A 74 9.43 -9.66 5.61
CA ASN A 74 8.68 -8.42 5.67
C ASN A 74 7.18 -8.71 5.90
N VAL A 75 6.49 -7.79 6.57
CA VAL A 75 5.02 -7.77 6.67
C VAL A 75 4.54 -6.46 6.07
N VAL A 76 3.76 -6.53 5.00
CA VAL A 76 3.25 -5.36 4.28
C VAL A 76 1.78 -5.19 4.58
N PHE A 77 1.40 -4.02 5.07
CA PHE A 77 0.02 -3.67 5.41
C PHE A 77 -0.56 -2.77 4.33
N ALA A 78 -1.80 -3.04 3.93
CA ALA A 78 -2.65 -2.09 3.21
C ALA A 78 -3.70 -1.56 4.20
N HIS A 79 -3.58 -0.29 4.58
CA HIS A 79 -4.40 0.33 5.62
C HIS A 79 -4.62 1.83 5.37
N ALA A 80 -5.66 2.39 5.98
CA ALA A 80 -5.97 3.82 5.87
C ALA A 80 -6.67 4.34 7.12
N VAL A 81 -6.37 5.59 7.48
CA VAL A 81 -7.17 6.38 8.43
C VAL A 81 -8.41 6.88 7.68
N ILE A 82 -9.58 6.78 8.31
CA ILE A 82 -10.87 7.13 7.69
C ILE A 82 -11.49 8.42 8.27
N ARG A 83 -10.91 8.96 9.36
CA ARG A 83 -11.21 10.32 9.86
C ARG A 83 -9.92 10.99 10.31
N SER A 84 -9.71 12.25 9.92
CA SER A 84 -8.54 13.02 10.29
C SER A 84 -8.90 14.43 10.75
N GLU A 85 -8.15 14.94 11.72
CA GLU A 85 -8.24 16.33 12.18
C GLU A 85 -7.12 17.22 11.59
N ILE A 86 -6.23 16.70 10.74
CA ILE A 86 -5.05 17.43 10.23
C ILE A 86 -5.46 18.72 9.51
N GLU A 87 -6.46 18.65 8.63
CA GLU A 87 -6.94 19.83 7.88
C GLU A 87 -7.70 20.84 8.77
N ALA A 88 -8.15 20.40 9.96
CA ALA A 88 -8.72 21.26 10.99
C ALA A 88 -7.66 21.86 11.94
N GLY A 89 -6.36 21.66 11.65
CA GLY A 89 -5.25 22.14 12.48
C GLY A 89 -4.86 21.18 13.61
N GLY A 90 -5.27 19.92 13.53
CA GLY A 90 -4.89 18.86 14.44
C GLY A 90 -3.37 18.54 14.41
N PRO A 91 -2.85 17.83 15.41
CA PRO A 91 -1.43 17.51 15.50
C PRO A 91 -1.01 16.45 14.46
N ILE A 92 0.24 16.55 14.00
CA ILE A 92 0.87 15.55 13.13
C ILE A 92 1.44 14.42 14.00
N ALA A 93 1.53 13.20 13.46
CA ALA A 93 2.10 12.03 14.12
C ALA A 93 1.29 11.53 15.33
N LEU A 94 -0.03 11.75 15.34
CA LEU A 94 -0.90 11.14 16.34
C LEU A 94 -0.78 9.62 16.30
N PRO A 95 -0.60 8.95 17.45
CA PRO A 95 -0.70 7.50 17.53
C PRO A 95 -2.09 7.05 17.09
N VAL A 96 -2.16 6.28 16.00
CA VAL A 96 -3.38 5.67 15.47
C VAL A 96 -3.58 4.30 16.09
N ALA A 97 -2.50 3.52 16.20
CA ALA A 97 -2.54 2.18 16.77
C ALA A 97 -1.16 1.74 17.28
N ALA A 98 -1.14 0.65 18.05
CA ALA A 98 0.06 -0.15 18.28
C ALA A 98 -0.10 -1.52 17.60
N TYR A 99 0.87 -1.89 16.77
CA TYR A 99 0.95 -3.21 16.14
C TYR A 99 1.99 -4.02 16.90
N ARG A 100 1.56 -5.10 17.54
CA ARG A 100 2.39 -5.96 18.37
C ARG A 100 2.57 -7.32 17.68
N PHE A 101 3.79 -7.57 17.23
CA PHE A 101 4.21 -8.82 16.60
C PHE A 101 4.63 -9.80 17.69
N VAL A 102 4.06 -11.00 17.69
CA VAL A 102 4.34 -12.02 18.71
C VAL A 102 4.88 -13.27 18.03
N TRP A 103 6.04 -13.74 18.46
CA TRP A 103 6.68 -14.95 17.94
C TRP A 103 6.26 -16.20 18.74
N ASP A 104 6.48 -17.37 18.15
CA ASP A 104 6.17 -18.67 18.75
C ASP A 104 6.93 -18.95 20.06
N ASP A 105 8.15 -18.42 20.19
CA ASP A 105 8.98 -18.50 21.38
C ASP A 105 8.57 -17.53 22.52
N GLY A 106 7.50 -16.75 22.31
CA GLY A 106 6.94 -15.85 23.30
C GLY A 106 7.55 -14.45 23.32
N ARG A 107 8.57 -14.16 22.50
CA ARG A 107 9.02 -12.78 22.28
C ARG A 107 7.91 -11.96 21.64
N ALA A 108 7.94 -10.66 21.87
CA ALA A 108 7.06 -9.74 21.19
C ALA A 108 7.71 -8.36 21.02
N GLU A 109 7.35 -7.69 19.94
CA GLU A 109 7.78 -6.33 19.63
C GLU A 109 6.57 -5.50 19.24
N SER A 110 6.54 -4.25 19.71
CA SER A 110 5.45 -3.32 19.43
C SER A 110 5.96 -2.13 18.66
N VAL A 111 5.25 -1.78 17.58
CA VAL A 111 5.50 -0.59 16.77
C VAL A 111 4.28 0.32 16.88
N THR A 112 4.52 1.60 17.16
CA THR A 112 3.46 2.62 17.12
C THR A 112 3.26 3.06 15.68
N ILE A 113 2.02 2.98 15.22
CA ILE A 113 1.56 3.42 13.91
C ILE A 113 1.01 4.84 14.08
N ARG A 114 1.56 5.79 13.34
CA ARG A 114 1.24 7.21 13.48
C ARG A 114 0.65 7.76 12.19
N GLU A 115 -0.32 8.65 12.37
CA GLU A 115 -0.94 9.36 11.26
C GLU A 115 0.10 10.17 10.49
N ARG A 116 0.07 10.04 9.16
CA ARG A 116 1.00 10.64 8.20
C ARG A 116 2.43 10.07 8.28
N PHE A 117 2.66 8.94 8.95
CA PHE A 117 3.95 8.25 8.92
C PHE A 117 3.77 6.85 8.36
N GLU A 118 3.38 5.91 9.21
CA GLU A 118 3.14 4.52 8.82
C GLU A 118 1.78 4.37 8.13
N ILE A 119 0.81 5.23 8.43
CA ILE A 119 -0.55 5.20 7.83
C ILE A 119 -0.98 6.61 7.41
N GLY A 120 -1.78 6.73 6.35
CA GLY A 120 -2.31 8.01 5.85
C GLY A 120 -3.83 8.08 5.87
N TYR A 121 -4.35 9.31 5.81
CA TYR A 121 -5.79 9.60 5.73
C TYR A 121 -6.34 9.51 4.31
N MET A 122 -7.59 9.07 4.19
CA MET A 122 -8.37 9.00 2.96
C MET A 122 -9.71 9.76 3.08
N PRO A 123 -10.07 10.62 2.10
CA PRO A 123 -9.28 10.98 0.92
C PRO A 123 -8.08 11.87 1.28
N LEU A 124 -6.99 11.75 0.51
CA LEU A 124 -5.77 12.52 0.73
C LEU A 124 -5.92 13.99 0.31
N PRO A 125 -5.73 14.97 1.22
CA PRO A 125 -5.56 16.36 0.82
C PRO A 125 -4.20 16.58 0.16
N TRP A 126 -4.12 17.49 -0.81
CA TRP A 126 -2.87 17.79 -1.51
C TRP A 126 -1.76 18.20 -0.52
N GLY A 127 -0.57 17.61 -0.67
CA GLY A 127 0.58 17.88 0.19
C GLY A 127 0.62 17.11 1.51
N GLN A 128 -0.38 16.28 1.82
CA GLN A 128 -0.48 15.54 3.10
C GLN A 128 -0.01 14.08 3.03
N TYR A 129 0.86 13.73 2.08
CA TYR A 129 1.38 12.36 1.97
C TYR A 129 2.07 11.90 3.27
N PRO A 130 1.96 10.61 3.59
CA PRO A 130 2.68 10.03 4.71
C PRO A 130 4.17 9.85 4.41
N PHE A 131 4.99 9.79 5.47
CA PHE A 131 6.46 9.76 5.34
C PHE A 131 7.07 8.35 5.23
N LEU A 132 6.41 7.30 5.74
CA LEU A 132 6.99 5.96 5.84
C LEU A 132 6.22 4.89 5.05
N CYS A 133 5.12 5.28 4.40
CA CYS A 133 4.34 4.42 3.51
C CYS A 133 4.07 5.11 2.16
N VAL A 134 3.62 4.34 1.18
CA VAL A 134 3.29 4.82 -0.18
C VAL A 134 1.80 4.60 -0.46
N PRO A 135 1.16 5.39 -1.33
CA PRO A 135 -0.20 5.07 -1.78
C PRO A 135 -0.24 3.71 -2.50
N ASP A 136 -1.43 3.11 -2.63
CA ASP A 136 -1.67 1.87 -3.38
C ASP A 136 -1.48 1.99 -4.90
N GLU A 137 -1.59 3.19 -5.47
CA GLU A 137 -1.26 3.44 -6.88
C GLU A 137 0.19 3.90 -7.08
N LYS A 138 0.82 3.43 -8.16
CA LYS A 138 2.16 3.85 -8.59
C LYS A 138 2.14 5.26 -9.22
N PRO A 139 3.26 6.00 -9.16
CA PRO A 139 3.45 7.14 -10.06
C PRO A 139 3.39 6.68 -11.52
N SER A 140 2.97 7.57 -12.41
CA SER A 140 2.83 7.29 -13.85
C SER A 140 3.39 8.44 -14.69
N THR A 141 3.59 8.19 -15.98
CA THR A 141 3.99 9.20 -16.96
C THR A 141 2.82 9.57 -17.86
N TYR A 142 2.77 10.82 -18.31
CA TYR A 142 1.78 11.23 -19.31
C TYR A 142 2.15 10.70 -20.70
N ASP A 143 1.16 10.62 -21.61
CA ASP A 143 1.50 10.45 -23.03
C ASP A 143 2.32 11.64 -23.50
N ARG A 144 3.50 11.37 -24.05
CA ARG A 144 4.50 12.37 -24.43
C ARG A 144 4.05 13.25 -25.61
N THR A 145 3.18 12.73 -26.47
CA THR A 145 2.83 13.32 -27.78
C THR A 145 1.38 13.77 -27.87
N GLY A 146 0.52 13.39 -26.93
CA GLY A 146 -0.90 13.74 -26.92
C GLY A 146 -1.53 13.76 -25.53
N GLY A 147 -2.77 14.21 -25.45
CA GLY A 147 -3.56 14.31 -24.23
C GLY A 147 -4.37 15.60 -24.17
N ASP A 148 -4.92 15.92 -23.00
CA ASP A 148 -5.73 17.11 -22.82
C ASP A 148 -4.85 18.37 -22.76
N TRP A 149 -5.09 19.30 -23.69
CA TRP A 149 -4.36 20.56 -23.78
C TRP A 149 -4.75 21.56 -22.70
N SER A 150 -5.91 21.39 -22.06
CA SER A 150 -6.29 22.22 -20.92
C SER A 150 -5.40 21.97 -19.69
N ASP A 151 -4.75 20.80 -19.63
CA ASP A 151 -3.79 20.42 -18.58
C ASP A 151 -2.34 20.80 -18.92
N ALA A 152 -2.09 21.71 -19.88
CA ALA A 152 -0.73 22.06 -20.33
C ALA A 152 0.23 22.49 -19.20
N GLY A 153 -0.28 23.04 -18.09
CA GLY A 153 0.51 23.34 -16.90
C GLY A 153 0.99 22.08 -16.18
N ARG A 154 0.07 21.14 -15.92
CA ARG A 154 0.37 19.86 -15.26
C ARG A 154 1.25 18.98 -16.15
N ARG A 155 0.98 18.95 -17.45
CA ARG A 155 1.74 18.15 -18.42
C ARG A 155 3.23 18.51 -18.52
N GLN A 156 3.63 19.73 -18.13
CA GLN A 156 5.06 20.12 -18.05
C GLN A 156 5.85 19.32 -17.00
N THR A 157 5.18 18.68 -16.04
CA THR A 157 5.88 17.80 -15.09
C THR A 157 6.25 16.45 -15.69
N GLU A 158 5.68 16.10 -16.86
CA GLU A 158 5.83 14.83 -17.58
C GLU A 158 5.47 13.56 -16.79
N ALA A 159 5.16 13.68 -15.50
CA ALA A 159 4.83 12.60 -14.60
C ALA A 159 3.74 13.02 -13.62
N GLU A 160 3.00 12.03 -13.17
CA GLU A 160 1.99 12.09 -12.15
C GLU A 160 2.48 11.30 -10.93
N GLN A 161 2.30 11.88 -9.75
CA GLN A 161 2.58 11.16 -8.50
C GLN A 161 1.51 10.09 -8.25
N GLY A 162 1.89 8.96 -7.64
CA GLY A 162 0.90 7.95 -7.26
C GLY A 162 -0.11 8.54 -6.28
N TRP A 163 -1.39 8.23 -6.43
CA TRP A 163 -2.46 8.74 -5.57
C TRP A 163 -3.11 7.59 -4.81
N PRO A 164 -3.45 7.72 -3.52
CA PRO A 164 -4.13 6.63 -2.84
C PRO A 164 -5.57 6.53 -3.35
N ARG A 165 -5.96 5.36 -3.83
CA ARG A 165 -7.35 5.06 -4.20
C ARG A 165 -8.14 4.60 -2.99
N GLY A 166 -7.54 3.75 -2.15
CA GLY A 166 -8.15 3.32 -0.89
C GLY A 166 -7.16 3.16 0.26
N TYR A 167 -5.88 2.93 -0.05
CA TYR A 167 -4.93 2.44 0.95
C TYR A 167 -3.56 3.09 0.85
N TYR A 168 -2.83 2.99 1.96
CA TYR A 168 -1.40 3.18 2.00
C TYR A 168 -0.72 1.86 2.36
N LEU A 169 0.46 1.65 1.78
CA LEU A 169 1.27 0.46 1.92
C LEU A 169 2.46 0.72 2.82
N TRP A 170 2.46 0.10 3.99
CA TRP A 170 3.56 0.16 4.93
C TRP A 170 4.23 -1.21 5.06
N ALA A 171 5.53 -1.26 4.79
CA ALA A 171 6.33 -2.47 4.92
C ALA A 171 7.12 -2.43 6.23
N TRP A 172 6.78 -3.34 7.14
CA TRP A 172 7.55 -3.59 8.35
C TRP A 172 8.58 -4.69 8.12
N ARG A 173 9.85 -4.40 8.45
CA ARG A 173 10.94 -5.36 8.38
C ARG A 173 11.00 -6.17 9.67
N ASN A 174 10.86 -7.48 9.57
CA ASN A 174 10.92 -8.37 10.72
C ASN A 174 12.37 -8.47 11.24
N PRO A 175 12.66 -8.12 12.52
CA PRO A 175 13.99 -8.27 13.12
C PRO A 175 14.39 -9.72 13.37
N HIS A 176 13.44 -10.65 13.29
CA HIS A 176 13.61 -12.09 13.49
C HIS A 176 12.99 -12.88 12.32
N PRO A 177 13.56 -12.78 11.10
CA PRO A 177 12.98 -13.32 9.88
C PRO A 177 12.87 -14.86 9.87
N ASP A 178 13.72 -15.54 10.65
CA ASP A 178 13.73 -17.01 10.78
C ASP A 178 12.74 -17.53 11.83
N CYS A 179 12.17 -16.64 12.64
CA CYS A 179 11.22 -17.01 13.69
C CYS A 179 9.79 -16.91 13.18
N VAL A 180 8.95 -17.87 13.56
CA VAL A 180 7.53 -17.86 13.21
C VAL A 180 6.84 -16.73 13.95
N ILE A 181 6.26 -15.78 13.21
CA ILE A 181 5.31 -14.83 13.77
C ILE A 181 4.04 -15.63 14.04
N ARG A 182 3.70 -15.80 15.31
CA ARG A 182 2.48 -16.49 15.74
C ARG A 182 1.26 -15.64 15.41
N SER A 183 1.27 -14.40 15.85
CA SER A 183 0.17 -13.46 15.65
C SER A 183 0.63 -12.00 15.63
N ILE A 184 -0.21 -11.14 15.08
CA ILE A 184 -0.10 -9.69 15.13
C ILE A 184 -1.32 -9.16 15.87
N GLU A 185 -1.11 -8.52 17.01
CA GLU A 185 -2.17 -7.86 17.78
C GLU A 185 -2.20 -6.38 17.43
N ILE A 186 -3.36 -5.87 17.03
CA ILE A 186 -3.57 -4.47 16.70
C ILE A 186 -4.44 -3.84 17.77
N THR A 187 -3.89 -2.84 18.48
CA THR A 187 -4.61 -2.07 19.49
C THR A 187 -4.87 -0.65 18.97
N PRO A 188 -6.14 -0.21 18.84
CA PRO A 188 -6.44 1.16 18.45
C PRO A 188 -6.03 2.16 19.56
N GLN A 189 -5.51 3.32 19.17
CA GLN A 189 -5.03 4.36 20.09
C GLN A 189 -5.50 5.77 19.74
N GLY A 190 -6.08 5.98 18.56
CA GLY A 190 -6.41 7.31 18.08
C GLY A 190 -7.53 7.28 17.03
N PRO A 191 -7.39 8.05 15.93
CA PRO A 191 -8.42 8.17 14.91
C PRO A 191 -8.87 6.82 14.35
N PRO A 192 -10.13 6.69 13.91
CA PRO A 192 -10.62 5.47 13.30
C PRO A 192 -9.87 5.17 11.99
N PHE A 193 -9.59 3.88 11.78
CA PHE A 193 -8.81 3.40 10.65
C PHE A 193 -9.23 1.97 10.28
N VAL A 194 -8.80 1.53 9.10
CA VAL A 194 -9.05 0.18 8.59
C VAL A 194 -7.74 -0.51 8.23
N VAL A 195 -7.68 -1.82 8.44
CA VAL A 195 -6.70 -2.72 7.81
C VAL A 195 -7.44 -3.55 6.78
N ALA A 196 -7.10 -3.37 5.51
CA ALA A 196 -7.77 -4.03 4.40
C ALA A 196 -7.12 -5.37 4.05
N ALA A 197 -5.78 -5.40 4.04
CA ALA A 197 -5.01 -6.60 3.73
C ALA A 197 -3.63 -6.57 4.39
N ILE A 198 -3.07 -7.76 4.56
CA ILE A 198 -1.70 -7.98 5.01
C ILE A 198 -1.05 -8.99 4.05
N THR A 199 0.16 -8.70 3.60
CA THR A 199 0.94 -9.59 2.74
C THR A 199 2.29 -9.88 3.38
N LEU A 200 2.62 -11.17 3.51
CA LEU A 200 3.90 -11.64 4.03
C LEU A 200 4.92 -11.72 2.89
N GLY A 201 6.11 -11.16 3.08
CA GLY A 201 7.24 -11.30 2.16
C GLY A 201 8.24 -12.30 2.70
N HIS A 202 8.72 -13.21 1.85
CA HIS A 202 9.63 -14.32 2.19
C HIS A 202 11.03 -14.17 1.58
N VAL A 203 11.25 -13.12 0.81
CA VAL A 203 12.53 -12.79 0.17
C VAL A 203 13.21 -11.62 0.87
N ASP A 204 14.55 -11.63 0.88
CA ASP A 204 15.37 -10.58 1.47
C ASP A 204 15.56 -9.40 0.51
N GLU A 205 14.52 -8.57 0.42
CA GLU A 205 14.52 -7.33 -0.35
C GLU A 205 13.57 -6.29 0.27
N ASP A 206 13.63 -5.07 -0.24
CA ASP A 206 12.66 -4.02 0.05
C ASP A 206 11.38 -4.26 -0.79
N PRO A 207 10.20 -4.48 -0.18
CA PRO A 207 8.96 -4.75 -0.93
C PRO A 207 8.51 -3.61 -1.85
N ILE A 208 8.89 -2.37 -1.49
CA ILE A 208 8.56 -1.15 -2.23
C ILE A 208 9.89 -0.52 -2.61
N CYS A 209 10.13 -0.31 -3.91
CA CYS A 209 11.39 0.20 -4.43
C CYS A 209 11.78 1.55 -3.78
N ARG A 210 12.98 1.59 -3.18
CA ARG A 210 13.61 2.80 -2.61
C ARG A 210 14.92 3.17 -3.31
N TRP A 211 15.22 2.51 -4.42
CA TRP A 211 16.50 2.68 -5.11
C TRP A 211 16.45 3.85 -6.10
N ALA A 212 17.61 4.45 -6.32
CA ALA A 212 17.78 5.43 -7.39
C ALA A 212 17.49 4.78 -8.75
N ALA A 213 16.95 5.58 -9.68
CA ALA A 213 16.75 5.17 -11.06
C ALA A 213 18.05 4.63 -11.65
N ARG A 214 17.93 3.57 -12.46
CA ARG A 214 19.05 2.96 -13.17
C ARG A 214 18.75 2.96 -14.65
N ASP A 215 19.75 3.29 -15.45
CA ASP A 215 19.66 3.18 -16.89
C ASP A 215 19.71 1.70 -17.27
N VAL A 216 18.73 1.27 -18.08
CA VAL A 216 18.65 -0.09 -18.61
C VAL A 216 18.63 -0.01 -20.12
N GLN A 217 19.54 -0.72 -20.77
CA GLN A 217 19.52 -0.90 -22.22
C GLN A 217 18.63 -2.08 -22.57
N ILE A 218 17.64 -1.85 -23.43
CA ILE A 218 16.75 -2.90 -23.96
C ILE A 218 17.12 -3.14 -25.42
N GLU A 219 17.58 -4.35 -25.74
CA GLU A 219 17.87 -4.76 -27.11
C GLU A 219 16.69 -5.54 -27.70
N LEU A 220 16.07 -4.98 -28.75
CA LEU A 220 15.02 -5.67 -29.51
C LEU A 220 15.66 -6.64 -30.48
N LYS A 221 15.52 -7.94 -30.23
CA LYS A 221 16.14 -9.02 -31.03
C LYS A 221 15.66 -9.08 -32.48
N HIS A 222 14.53 -8.44 -32.81
CA HIS A 222 13.96 -8.44 -34.14
C HIS A 222 14.19 -7.07 -34.82
N PRO A 223 15.00 -6.99 -35.90
CA PRO A 223 15.32 -5.72 -36.57
C PRO A 223 14.10 -4.93 -37.08
N LYS A 224 13.00 -5.63 -37.38
CA LYS A 224 11.73 -5.02 -37.81
C LYS A 224 11.04 -4.20 -36.72
N ASP A 225 11.30 -4.53 -35.45
CA ASP A 225 10.72 -3.80 -34.32
C ASP A 225 11.63 -2.66 -33.87
N ALA A 226 12.95 -2.83 -33.98
CA ALA A 226 13.95 -1.79 -33.72
C ALA A 226 13.88 -0.60 -34.71
N GLY A 227 13.42 -0.81 -35.94
CA GLY A 227 13.34 0.24 -36.97
C GLY A 227 12.08 1.11 -36.95
N LYS A 228 11.15 0.89 -36.02
CA LYS A 228 9.91 1.68 -35.91
C LYS A 228 10.13 2.88 -34.97
N PRO A 229 9.43 4.02 -35.16
CA PRO A 229 9.33 5.04 -34.12
C PRO A 229 8.73 4.36 -32.87
N SER A 230 9.54 4.19 -31.83
CA SER A 230 9.14 3.37 -30.69
C SER A 230 8.48 4.23 -29.62
N ASN A 231 7.20 3.98 -29.36
CA ASN A 231 6.60 4.17 -28.04
C ASN A 231 6.71 2.81 -27.33
N LEU A 232 7.93 2.41 -26.96
CA LEU A 232 8.12 1.17 -26.21
C LEU A 232 7.66 1.43 -24.77
N ASP A 233 6.58 0.76 -24.37
CA ASP A 233 6.14 0.75 -22.99
C ASP A 233 6.91 -0.31 -22.21
N VAL A 234 7.39 0.07 -21.03
CA VAL A 234 8.18 -0.78 -20.15
C VAL A 234 7.48 -0.85 -18.80
N GLU A 235 7.14 -2.07 -18.40
CA GLU A 235 6.62 -2.34 -17.06
C GLU A 235 7.69 -3.04 -16.22
N VAL A 236 7.75 -2.67 -14.94
CA VAL A 236 8.65 -3.25 -13.96
C VAL A 236 7.80 -3.65 -12.76
N ASP A 237 7.79 -4.94 -12.43
CA ASP A 237 6.92 -5.51 -11.38
C ASP A 237 7.01 -4.71 -10.06
N ARG A 238 8.19 -4.72 -9.42
CA ARG A 238 8.45 -4.07 -8.11
C ARG A 238 9.04 -2.67 -8.23
N GLY A 239 8.74 -1.98 -9.34
CA GLY A 239 9.29 -0.66 -9.62
C GLY A 239 8.39 0.12 -10.56
N TYR A 240 8.98 1.14 -11.17
CA TYR A 240 8.36 1.93 -12.21
C TYR A 240 9.43 2.26 -13.26
N ALA A 241 9.00 2.39 -14.51
CA ALA A 241 9.83 2.85 -15.60
C ALA A 241 9.43 4.28 -15.97
N THR A 242 10.40 5.02 -16.49
CA THR A 242 10.13 6.28 -17.21
C THR A 242 10.02 5.98 -18.71
N TYR A 243 10.00 7.02 -19.54
CA TYR A 243 10.00 6.87 -20.99
C TYR A 243 11.20 6.04 -21.49
N ALA A 244 10.93 5.09 -22.39
CA ALA A 244 11.98 4.45 -23.18
C ALA A 244 12.42 5.37 -24.32
N TYR A 245 13.73 5.45 -24.54
CA TYR A 245 14.32 6.24 -25.63
C TYR A 245 15.11 5.34 -26.59
N PRO A 246 14.96 5.53 -27.91
CA PRO A 246 15.87 4.90 -28.85
C PRO A 246 17.28 5.46 -28.66
N LEU A 247 18.27 4.58 -28.61
CA LEU A 247 19.67 4.97 -28.58
C LEU A 247 20.16 5.33 -29.99
N PRO A 248 21.13 6.27 -30.12
CA PRO A 248 21.72 6.67 -31.40
C PRO A 248 22.40 5.53 -32.17
#